data_AF-A0A6V2P4B4-F1
#
_entry.id   AF-A0A6V2P4B4-F1
#
_cell.length_a   1.000
_cell.length_b   1.000
_cell.length_c   1.000
_cell.angle_alpha   90.00
_cell.angle_beta   90.00
_cell.angle_gamma   90.00
#
_symmetry.space_group_name_H-M   'P 1'
#
loop_
_entity.id
_entity.type
_entity.pdbx_description
1 polymer ?
#
loop_
_entity_poly.entity_id
_entity_poly.type
_entity_poly.pdbx_seq_one_letter_code
_entity_poly.pdbx_strand_id
1 'polypeptide(L)'
;MEVQLTDFENAAFTVFVVLVSRVILYFNLNFYMPISCVDCNMRRAAERDAVTQGKFCFRQSPISGASSGSHARRPPSSPTKREADLAEAVRAAASSCCGSTAGVEDLSLFEIMAGKGSFKGLVPLILTYLDLIKTDTTTLATINKYLDFVVARASGELLTPAQWMRRFVLSHPDYRHDSLVSERIAADLLAKCHRIGAGLERCPDLHGDFVVPPVLAKDAYAVNMTSGEAPGARISSSTDGLMAMHQIRLQLQTRRRRLLADATEHRARLEAAQEELRNVETQLAVLAAR
;
A
#
# COMPACT_ATOMS: atom_id res chain seq x y z
N MET A 1 -5.24 2.36 -15.86
CA MET A 1 -4.94 1.39 -14.77
C MET A 1 -4.93 0.01 -15.39
N GLU A 2 -3.99 -0.85 -15.00
CA GLU A 2 -4.05 -2.26 -15.39
C GLU A 2 -5.29 -2.91 -14.76
N VAL A 3 -5.97 -3.77 -15.52
CA VAL A 3 -7.14 -4.51 -15.03
C VAL A 3 -6.69 -5.56 -14.02
N GLN A 4 -7.38 -5.63 -12.89
CA GLN A 4 -7.13 -6.59 -11.83
C GLN A 4 -8.03 -7.82 -12.00
N LEU A 5 -7.68 -8.91 -11.30
CA LEU A 5 -8.36 -10.20 -11.46
C LEU A 5 -9.81 -10.17 -10.94
N THR A 6 -10.07 -9.40 -9.89
CA THR A 6 -11.39 -9.35 -9.24
C THR A 6 -12.05 -7.98 -9.36
N ASP A 7 -13.38 -7.99 -9.36
CA ASP A 7 -14.18 -6.76 -9.38
C ASP A 7 -13.96 -5.90 -8.13
N PHE A 8 -13.67 -6.54 -6.98
CA PHE A 8 -13.32 -5.85 -5.74
C PHE A 8 -12.07 -4.98 -5.91
N GLU A 9 -11.00 -5.54 -6.48
CA GLU A 9 -9.76 -4.80 -6.74
C GLU A 9 -9.99 -3.66 -7.72
N ASN A 10 -10.69 -3.93 -8.82
CA ASN A 10 -11.03 -2.93 -9.84
C ASN A 10 -11.87 -1.80 -9.26
N ALA A 11 -12.84 -2.11 -8.40
CA ALA A 11 -13.64 -1.12 -7.68
C ALA A 11 -12.79 -0.30 -6.71
N ALA A 12 -11.90 -0.94 -5.93
CA ALA A 12 -11.03 -0.25 -4.98
C ALA A 12 -10.14 0.79 -5.67
N PHE A 13 -9.49 0.43 -6.78
CA PHE A 13 -8.64 1.36 -7.53
C PHE A 13 -9.44 2.46 -8.23
N THR A 14 -10.63 2.15 -8.76
CA THR A 14 -11.50 3.14 -9.38
C THR A 14 -12.00 4.17 -8.37
N VAL A 15 -12.49 3.71 -7.22
CA VAL A 15 -12.93 4.58 -6.12
C VAL A 15 -11.75 5.43 -5.63
N PHE A 16 -10.56 4.84 -5.49
CA PHE A 16 -9.37 5.58 -5.10
C PHE A 16 -9.05 6.73 -6.06
N VAL A 17 -9.02 6.50 -7.38
CA VAL A 17 -8.72 7.55 -8.37
C VAL A 17 -9.78 8.67 -8.34
N VAL A 18 -11.06 8.32 -8.21
CA VAL A 18 -12.16 9.31 -8.10
C VAL A 18 -12.03 10.13 -6.81
N LEU A 19 -11.65 9.50 -5.70
CA LEU A 19 -11.44 10.22 -4.45
C LEU A 19 -10.22 11.14 -4.52
N VAL A 20 -9.10 10.68 -5.11
CA VAL A 20 -7.91 11.51 -5.34
C VAL A 20 -8.25 12.73 -6.19
N SER A 21 -9.01 12.57 -7.29
CA SER A 21 -9.38 13.71 -8.14
C SER A 21 -10.25 14.73 -7.39
N ARG A 22 -11.20 14.26 -6.57
CA ARG A 22 -12.01 15.13 -5.70
C ARG A 22 -11.19 15.86 -4.65
N VAL A 23 -10.23 15.18 -4.03
CA VAL A 23 -9.31 15.74 -3.03
C VAL A 23 -8.42 16.82 -3.64
N ILE A 24 -7.90 16.59 -4.85
CA ILE A 24 -7.09 17.58 -5.60
C ILE A 24 -7.88 18.87 -5.79
N LEU A 25 -9.14 18.75 -6.24
CA LEU A 25 -10.00 19.90 -6.48
C LEU A 25 -10.44 20.58 -5.18
N TYR A 26 -10.79 19.80 -4.15
CA TYR A 26 -11.31 20.32 -2.88
C TYR A 26 -10.26 21.10 -2.09
N PHE A 27 -9.03 20.59 -2.00
CA PHE A 27 -7.93 21.27 -1.28
C PHE A 27 -7.07 22.15 -2.19
N ASN A 28 -7.42 22.27 -3.48
CA ASN A 28 -6.64 23.01 -4.48
C ASN A 28 -5.15 22.61 -4.48
N LEU A 29 -4.91 21.30 -4.51
CA LEU A 29 -3.56 20.73 -4.40
C LEU A 29 -2.76 20.99 -5.67
N ASN A 30 -1.54 21.49 -5.49
CA ASN A 30 -0.61 21.74 -6.58
C ASN A 30 0.42 20.60 -6.66
N PHE A 31 0.20 19.66 -7.59
CA PHE A 31 1.11 18.57 -7.91
C PHE A 31 1.99 18.83 -9.15
N TYR A 32 2.08 20.08 -9.62
CA TYR A 32 2.95 20.41 -10.76
C TYR A 32 4.40 20.04 -10.44
N MET A 33 5.00 19.28 -11.35
CA MET A 33 6.40 18.90 -11.37
C MET A 33 6.91 18.86 -12.82
N PRO A 34 8.24 18.94 -13.06
CA PRO A 34 8.78 18.89 -14.40
C PRO A 34 8.40 17.61 -15.15
N ILE A 35 8.08 17.72 -16.44
CA ILE A 35 7.69 16.57 -17.27
C ILE A 35 8.77 15.48 -17.31
N SER A 36 10.05 15.87 -17.25
CA SER A 36 11.17 14.93 -17.17
C SER A 36 11.13 14.01 -15.95
N CYS A 37 10.58 14.50 -14.83
CA CYS A 37 10.35 13.69 -13.62
C CYS A 37 9.22 12.68 -13.84
N VAL A 38 8.15 13.09 -14.55
CA VAL A 38 7.05 12.21 -14.95
C VAL A 38 7.57 11.10 -15.88
N ASP A 39 8.36 11.45 -16.89
CA ASP A 39 8.93 10.49 -17.85
C ASP A 39 9.88 9.49 -17.17
N CYS A 40 10.63 9.95 -16.16
CA CYS A 40 11.42 9.06 -15.31
C CYS A 40 10.53 8.10 -14.52
N ASN A 41 9.48 8.61 -13.87
CA ASN A 41 8.54 7.80 -13.12
C ASN A 41 7.86 6.75 -14.01
N MET A 42 7.52 7.09 -15.26
CA MET A 42 6.94 6.13 -16.21
C MET A 42 7.91 4.98 -16.52
N ARG A 43 9.21 5.27 -16.68
CA ARG A 43 10.24 4.23 -16.87
C ARG A 43 10.40 3.36 -15.62
N ARG A 44 10.53 3.99 -14.45
CA ARG A 44 10.65 3.26 -13.17
C ARG A 44 9.41 2.40 -12.88
N ALA A 45 8.21 2.86 -13.26
CA ALA A 45 6.96 2.13 -13.06
C ALA A 45 6.89 0.81 -13.84
N ALA A 46 7.62 0.70 -14.95
CA ALA A 46 7.70 -0.52 -15.76
C ALA A 46 8.70 -1.56 -15.21
N GLU A 47 9.54 -1.18 -14.24
CA GLU A 47 10.52 -2.10 -13.65
C GLU A 47 9.85 -3.20 -12.82
N ARG A 48 10.52 -4.35 -12.74
CA ARG A 48 10.04 -5.46 -11.92
C ARG A 48 10.03 -5.06 -10.45
N ASP A 49 8.90 -5.27 -9.78
CA ASP A 49 8.72 -4.99 -8.35
C ASP A 49 8.82 -3.49 -8.00
N ALA A 50 8.56 -2.61 -8.98
CA ALA A 50 8.55 -1.15 -8.81
C ALA A 50 7.59 -0.66 -7.72
N VAL A 51 6.47 -1.35 -7.48
CA VAL A 51 5.52 -1.01 -6.40
C VAL A 51 6.17 -1.07 -5.02
N THR A 52 6.99 -2.10 -4.77
CA THR A 52 7.58 -2.38 -3.46
C THR A 52 8.98 -1.80 -3.28
N GLN A 53 9.78 -1.80 -4.35
CA GLN A 53 11.20 -1.41 -4.30
C GLN A 53 11.48 -0.07 -4.99
N GLY A 54 10.60 0.33 -5.92
CA GLY A 54 10.78 1.54 -6.71
C GLY A 54 10.56 2.81 -5.89
N LYS A 55 11.25 3.87 -6.31
CA LYS A 55 11.04 5.23 -5.81
C LYS A 55 10.66 6.13 -6.97
N PHE A 56 9.77 7.08 -6.72
CA PHE A 56 9.21 7.95 -7.73
C PHE A 56 9.43 9.41 -7.34
N CYS A 57 9.90 10.23 -8.29
CA CYS A 57 10.06 11.66 -8.10
C CYS A 57 8.63 12.23 -7.81
N PHE A 58 8.38 12.74 -6.61
CA PHE A 58 7.06 13.20 -6.15
C PHE A 58 7.18 14.51 -5.36
N ARG A 59 6.13 15.35 -5.37
CA ARG A 59 6.17 16.67 -4.74
C ARG A 59 5.99 16.60 -3.22
N GLN A 60 6.91 17.22 -2.47
CA GLN A 60 6.91 17.17 -0.99
C GLN A 60 5.73 17.91 -0.35
N SER A 61 5.33 19.06 -0.91
CA SER A 61 4.30 19.93 -0.33
C SER A 61 3.33 20.40 -1.41
N PRO A 62 2.21 19.68 -1.61
CA PRO A 62 1.20 20.07 -2.59
C PRO A 62 0.21 21.12 -2.07
N ILE A 63 0.18 21.40 -0.75
CA ILE A 63 -0.65 22.45 -0.16
C ILE A 63 0.06 23.79 -0.33
N SER A 64 -0.34 24.56 -1.34
CA SER A 64 0.09 25.95 -1.52
C SER A 64 -0.60 26.82 -0.46
N GLY A 65 0.06 27.04 0.68
CA GLY A 65 -0.45 27.90 1.74
C GLY A 65 0.56 28.25 2.83
N ALA A 66 1.59 27.42 3.03
CA ALA A 66 2.74 27.79 3.84
C ALA A 66 3.84 28.35 2.93
N SER A 67 3.75 29.64 2.61
CA SER A 67 4.95 30.41 2.27
C SER A 67 5.88 30.43 3.49
N SER A 68 6.62 29.36 3.74
CA SER A 68 7.90 29.46 4.45
C SER A 68 8.92 29.99 3.46
N GLY A 69 8.77 31.27 3.13
CA GLY A 69 9.91 32.11 2.79
C GLY A 69 10.78 32.24 4.05
N SER A 70 11.49 31.18 4.41
CA SER A 70 12.62 31.27 5.32
C SER A 70 13.85 30.95 4.51
N HIS A 71 14.62 32.00 4.21
CA HIS A 71 16.06 31.88 4.02
C HIS A 71 16.63 31.13 5.24
N ALA A 72 16.67 29.80 5.17
CA ALA A 72 17.43 28.98 6.10
C ALA A 72 18.90 29.13 5.70
N ARG A 73 19.49 30.18 6.24
CA ARG A 73 20.93 30.44 6.28
C ARG A 73 21.64 29.18 6.75
N ARG A 74 22.40 28.54 5.86
CA ARG A 74 23.26 27.38 6.12
C ARG A 74 24.12 27.64 7.38
N PRO A 75 24.10 26.80 8.42
CA PRO A 75 25.20 26.76 9.37
C PRO A 75 26.37 26.00 8.71
N PRO A 76 27.64 26.41 8.91
CA PRO A 76 28.77 25.62 8.49
C PRO A 76 29.11 24.62 9.60
N SER A 77 28.98 23.33 9.33
CA SER A 77 29.69 22.30 10.09
C SER A 77 30.00 21.12 9.18
N SER A 78 31.29 20.92 8.96
CA SER A 78 31.94 19.93 8.11
C SER A 78 31.65 18.47 8.50
N PRO A 79 31.40 17.57 7.53
CA PRO A 79 31.70 16.16 7.66
C PRO A 79 33.02 15.81 6.95
N THR A 80 33.67 14.77 7.45
CA THR A 80 34.90 14.17 6.91
C THR A 80 34.68 13.62 5.49
N LYS A 81 35.65 13.88 4.60
CA LYS A 81 35.63 13.68 3.13
C LYS A 81 35.41 12.23 2.62
N ARG A 82 34.99 11.27 3.45
CA ARG A 82 34.82 9.85 3.02
C ARG A 82 33.41 9.31 3.16
N GLU A 83 32.59 9.85 4.07
CA GLU A 83 31.19 9.42 4.23
C GLU A 83 30.23 10.24 3.35
N ALA A 84 30.58 11.49 3.05
CA ALA A 84 29.82 12.35 2.14
C ALA A 84 29.83 11.81 0.70
N ASP A 85 30.97 11.31 0.22
CA ASP A 85 31.13 10.87 -1.17
C ASP A 85 30.31 9.61 -1.49
N LEU A 86 30.12 8.71 -0.50
CA LEU A 86 29.29 7.51 -0.68
C LEU A 86 27.79 7.85 -0.65
N ALA A 87 27.37 8.77 0.22
CA ALA A 87 25.98 9.25 0.26
C ALA A 87 25.64 10.12 -0.98
N GLU A 88 26.60 10.87 -1.50
CA GLU A 88 26.50 11.62 -2.77
C GLU A 88 26.39 10.67 -3.96
N ALA A 89 27.22 9.62 -4.01
CA ALA A 89 27.19 8.62 -5.09
C ALA A 89 25.89 7.79 -5.10
N VAL A 90 25.36 7.45 -3.92
CA VAL A 90 24.06 6.74 -3.80
C VAL A 90 22.89 7.65 -4.22
N ARG A 91 22.95 8.96 -3.93
CA ARG A 91 21.97 9.95 -4.41
C ARG A 91 22.11 10.26 -5.90
N ALA A 92 23.33 10.28 -6.42
CA ALA A 92 23.62 10.47 -7.84
C ALA A 92 23.16 9.27 -8.68
N ALA A 93 23.30 8.05 -8.16
CA ALA A 93 22.80 6.84 -8.80
C ALA A 93 21.26 6.77 -8.78
N ALA A 94 20.63 7.20 -7.69
CA ALA A 94 19.16 7.25 -7.58
C ALA A 94 18.53 8.36 -8.44
N SER A 95 19.20 9.52 -8.59
CA SER A 95 18.68 10.70 -9.30
C SER A 95 19.09 10.82 -10.78
N SER A 96 19.57 9.74 -11.40
CA SER A 96 20.16 9.77 -12.75
C SER A 96 19.25 10.32 -13.87
N CYS A 97 17.95 10.52 -13.64
CA CYS A 97 17.03 11.05 -14.65
C CYS A 97 16.38 12.40 -14.29
N CYS A 98 16.25 12.72 -13.00
CA CYS A 98 15.64 13.95 -12.51
C CYS A 98 16.66 14.62 -11.58
N GLY A 99 17.43 15.60 -12.08
CA GLY A 99 18.35 16.37 -11.24
C GLY A 99 17.61 16.99 -10.04
N SER A 100 18.31 17.37 -8.97
CA SER A 100 17.71 17.92 -7.75
C SER A 100 16.81 19.13 -8.05
N THR A 101 15.52 18.89 -8.22
CA THR A 101 14.51 19.91 -8.51
C THR A 101 13.89 20.35 -7.19
N ALA A 102 13.87 21.66 -6.93
CA ALA A 102 13.37 22.19 -5.68
C ALA A 102 11.91 21.75 -5.44
N GLY A 103 11.66 21.07 -4.31
CA GLY A 103 10.33 20.61 -3.90
C GLY A 103 9.90 19.24 -4.43
N VAL A 104 10.76 18.51 -5.14
CA VAL A 104 10.53 17.13 -5.58
C VAL A 104 11.50 16.18 -4.84
N GLU A 105 10.98 15.07 -4.33
CA GLU A 105 11.73 14.04 -3.61
C GLU A 105 11.38 12.65 -4.16
N ASP A 106 12.34 11.72 -4.11
CA ASP A 106 12.10 10.31 -4.40
C ASP A 106 11.38 9.63 -3.23
N LEU A 107 10.10 9.29 -3.44
CA LEU A 107 9.26 8.61 -2.46
C LEU A 107 8.89 7.19 -2.94
N SER A 108 8.79 6.23 -2.03
CA SER A 108 8.19 4.93 -2.35
C SER A 108 6.68 5.08 -2.56
N LEU A 109 6.04 4.10 -3.22
CA LEU A 109 4.59 4.15 -3.40
C LEU A 109 3.86 4.16 -2.04
N PHE A 110 4.36 3.38 -1.07
CA PHE A 110 3.84 3.41 0.30
C PHE A 110 3.93 4.81 0.94
N GLU A 111 5.08 5.48 0.80
CA GLU A 111 5.28 6.85 1.30
C GLU A 111 4.36 7.87 0.60
N ILE A 112 4.05 7.67 -0.68
CA ILE A 112 3.09 8.49 -1.42
C ILE A 112 1.66 8.27 -0.90
N MET A 113 1.29 7.02 -0.57
CA MET A 113 -0.04 6.69 -0.09
C MET A 113 -0.25 7.12 1.38
N ALA A 114 0.65 6.73 2.27
CA ALA A 114 0.54 6.90 3.71
C ALA A 114 1.20 8.18 4.25
N GLY A 115 2.05 8.83 3.44
CA GLY A 115 2.79 10.03 3.81
C GLY A 115 4.21 9.75 4.31
N LYS A 116 5.04 10.80 4.27
CA LYS A 116 6.42 10.81 4.79
C LYS A 116 6.81 12.24 5.17
N GLY A 117 7.26 12.43 6.42
CA GLY A 117 7.76 13.72 6.89
C GLY A 117 6.74 14.84 6.73
N SER A 118 7.03 15.80 5.84
CA SER A 118 6.15 16.94 5.54
C SER A 118 4.95 16.58 4.66
N PHE A 119 5.06 15.56 3.81
CA PHE A 119 3.96 15.11 2.97
C PHE A 119 3.01 14.22 3.76
N LYS A 120 1.75 14.62 3.86
CA LYS A 120 0.72 13.90 4.64
C LYS A 120 0.26 12.58 4.01
N GLY A 121 0.51 12.36 2.72
CA GLY A 121 0.04 11.17 1.99
C GLY A 121 -1.33 11.35 1.36
N LEU A 122 -1.58 10.63 0.26
CA LEU A 122 -2.87 10.70 -0.45
C LEU A 122 -4.03 10.11 0.37
N VAL A 123 -3.81 9.01 1.08
CA VAL A 123 -4.87 8.34 1.85
C VAL A 123 -5.34 9.20 3.02
N PRO A 124 -4.47 9.80 3.86
CA PRO A 124 -4.91 10.73 4.89
C PRO A 124 -5.66 11.95 4.34
N LEU A 125 -5.26 12.47 3.16
CA LEU A 125 -5.99 13.56 2.51
C LEU A 125 -7.40 13.14 2.07
N ILE A 126 -7.55 11.93 1.54
CA ILE A 126 -8.85 11.35 1.19
C ILE A 126 -9.73 11.19 2.42
N LEU A 127 -9.21 10.61 3.50
CA LEU A 127 -9.98 10.42 4.73
C LEU A 127 -10.45 11.76 5.31
N THR A 128 -9.55 12.76 5.32
CA THR A 128 -9.90 14.12 5.75
C THR A 128 -11.01 14.73 4.89
N TYR A 129 -10.96 14.55 3.57
CA TYR A 129 -12.02 14.99 2.67
C TYR A 129 -13.36 14.30 2.97
N LEU A 130 -13.36 12.98 3.20
CA LEU A 130 -14.56 12.19 3.52
C LEU A 130 -15.22 12.63 4.83
N ASP A 131 -14.41 12.99 5.84
CA ASP A 131 -14.89 13.52 7.11
C ASP A 131 -15.47 14.93 6.96
N LEU A 132 -14.84 15.79 6.14
CA LEU A 132 -15.32 17.15 5.87
C LEU A 132 -16.66 17.17 5.15
N ILE A 133 -16.89 16.25 4.22
CA ILE A 133 -18.20 16.09 3.56
C ILE A 133 -19.21 15.30 4.41
N LYS A 134 -18.80 14.84 5.61
CA LYS A 134 -19.61 14.06 6.55
C LYS A 134 -20.25 12.83 5.90
N THR A 135 -19.42 12.02 5.27
CA THR A 135 -19.86 10.77 4.62
C THR A 135 -20.56 9.86 5.63
N ASP A 136 -21.60 9.16 5.19
CA ASP A 136 -22.30 8.18 6.03
C ASP A 136 -21.37 7.06 6.49
N THR A 137 -21.64 6.51 7.68
CA THR A 137 -20.77 5.54 8.32
C THR A 137 -20.63 4.23 7.53
N THR A 138 -21.69 3.83 6.81
CA THR A 138 -21.72 2.61 5.99
C THR A 138 -20.85 2.71 4.75
N THR A 139 -20.96 3.81 4.01
CA THR A 139 -20.14 4.11 2.84
C THR A 139 -18.69 4.32 3.27
N LEU A 140 -18.45 5.06 4.35
CA LEU A 140 -17.11 5.28 4.90
C LEU A 140 -16.45 3.96 5.31
N ALA A 141 -17.18 3.02 5.91
CA ALA A 141 -16.66 1.70 6.22
C ALA A 141 -16.27 0.90 4.96
N THR A 142 -17.03 1.04 3.88
CA THR A 142 -16.73 0.39 2.59
C THR A 142 -15.53 1.01 1.91
N ILE A 143 -15.47 2.35 1.86
CA ILE A 143 -14.33 3.08 1.31
C ILE A 143 -13.06 2.78 2.10
N ASN A 144 -13.13 2.71 3.43
CA ASN A 144 -11.98 2.35 4.26
C ASN A 144 -11.42 0.97 3.89
N LYS A 145 -12.29 -0.03 3.63
CA LYS A 145 -11.82 -1.34 3.16
C LYS A 145 -11.05 -1.24 1.84
N TYR A 146 -11.53 -0.42 0.90
CA TYR A 146 -10.83 -0.20 -0.36
C TYR A 146 -9.50 0.54 -0.18
N LEU A 147 -9.45 1.57 0.67
CA LEU A 147 -8.23 2.31 0.95
C LEU A 147 -7.20 1.45 1.68
N ASP A 148 -7.63 0.66 2.66
CA ASP A 148 -6.79 -0.30 3.39
C ASP A 148 -6.18 -1.33 2.41
N PHE A 149 -6.96 -1.82 1.45
CA PHE A 149 -6.48 -2.72 0.40
C PHE A 149 -5.40 -2.07 -0.47
N VAL A 150 -5.62 -0.84 -0.94
CA VAL A 150 -4.66 -0.08 -1.75
C VAL A 150 -3.36 0.18 -0.98
N VAL A 151 -3.45 0.52 0.32
CA VAL A 151 -2.28 0.71 1.19
C VAL A 151 -1.53 -0.60 1.42
N ALA A 152 -2.24 -1.70 1.68
CA ALA A 152 -1.63 -3.01 1.87
C ALA A 152 -0.82 -3.44 0.63
N ARG A 153 -1.36 -3.22 -0.57
CA ARG A 153 -0.62 -3.41 -1.83
C ARG A 153 0.60 -2.50 -1.96
N ALA A 154 0.44 -1.20 -1.68
CA ALA A 154 1.54 -0.24 -1.77
C ALA A 154 2.68 -0.53 -0.76
N SER A 155 2.34 -1.09 0.41
CA SER A 155 3.31 -1.48 1.44
C SER A 155 4.11 -2.75 1.10
N GLY A 156 3.60 -3.56 0.16
CA GLY A 156 4.14 -4.89 -0.14
C GLY A 156 3.62 -6.01 0.77
N GLU A 157 2.67 -5.74 1.67
CA GLU A 157 1.96 -6.76 2.45
C GLU A 157 1.18 -7.71 1.53
N LEU A 158 0.57 -7.17 0.48
CA LEU A 158 -0.10 -7.94 -0.57
C LEU A 158 0.69 -7.90 -1.86
N LEU A 159 0.80 -9.04 -2.55
CA LEU A 159 1.50 -9.13 -3.83
C LEU A 159 0.72 -8.43 -4.93
N THR A 160 1.38 -7.74 -5.86
CA THR A 160 0.76 -7.32 -7.13
C THR A 160 0.31 -8.54 -7.97
N PRO A 161 -0.68 -8.44 -8.88
CA PRO A 161 -1.04 -9.59 -9.72
C PRO A 161 0.16 -10.03 -10.56
N ALA A 162 0.97 -9.08 -11.05
CA ALA A 162 2.22 -9.36 -11.75
C ALA A 162 3.23 -10.15 -10.88
N GLN A 163 3.40 -9.78 -9.60
CA GLN A 163 4.24 -10.53 -8.67
C GLN A 163 3.72 -11.94 -8.44
N TRP A 164 2.42 -12.07 -8.21
CA TRP A 164 1.78 -13.35 -7.98
C TRP A 164 1.88 -14.26 -9.21
N MET A 165 1.57 -13.76 -10.42
CA MET A 165 1.69 -14.51 -11.67
C MET A 165 3.13 -14.98 -11.90
N ARG A 166 4.12 -14.10 -11.65
CA ARG A 166 5.54 -14.48 -11.73
C ARG A 166 5.88 -15.58 -10.73
N ARG A 167 5.45 -15.46 -9.47
CA ARG A 167 5.67 -16.51 -8.46
C ARG A 167 5.00 -17.82 -8.84
N PHE A 168 3.77 -17.77 -9.36
CA PHE A 168 3.03 -18.93 -9.83
C PHE A 168 3.84 -19.69 -10.90
N VAL A 169 4.27 -19.00 -11.95
CA VAL A 169 5.08 -19.59 -13.03
C VAL A 169 6.40 -20.14 -12.49
N LEU A 170 7.11 -19.37 -11.65
CA LEU A 170 8.38 -19.79 -11.05
C LEU A 170 8.25 -21.06 -10.19
N SER A 171 7.11 -21.25 -9.53
CA SER A 171 6.81 -22.41 -8.69
C SER A 171 6.22 -23.60 -9.44
N HIS A 172 5.94 -23.46 -10.73
CA HIS A 172 5.25 -24.48 -11.50
C HIS A 172 6.18 -25.68 -11.80
N PRO A 173 5.76 -26.94 -11.58
CA PRO A 173 6.62 -28.12 -11.76
C PRO A 173 7.23 -28.24 -13.17
N ASP A 174 6.46 -27.85 -14.19
CA ASP A 174 6.90 -27.91 -15.59
C ASP A 174 7.79 -26.73 -16.02
N TYR A 175 8.04 -25.75 -15.14
CA TYR A 175 8.88 -24.59 -15.46
C TYR A 175 10.37 -24.91 -15.32
N ARG A 176 11.14 -24.64 -16.38
CA ARG A 176 12.56 -25.03 -16.47
C ARG A 176 13.53 -23.90 -16.18
N HIS A 177 13.05 -22.78 -15.61
CA HIS A 177 13.85 -21.57 -15.37
C HIS A 177 14.52 -20.99 -16.64
N ASP A 178 13.93 -21.26 -17.80
CA ASP A 178 14.38 -20.84 -19.13
C ASP A 178 13.67 -19.56 -19.61
N SER A 179 12.86 -18.92 -18.76
CA SER A 179 12.01 -17.78 -19.10
C SER A 179 10.96 -18.07 -20.18
N LEU A 180 10.67 -19.35 -20.45
CA LEU A 180 9.63 -19.77 -21.39
C LEU A 180 8.42 -20.27 -20.62
N VAL A 181 7.24 -19.72 -20.95
CA VAL A 181 5.96 -20.18 -20.41
C VAL A 181 5.35 -21.15 -21.42
N SER A 182 5.34 -22.43 -21.08
CA SER A 182 4.72 -23.46 -21.92
C SER A 182 3.19 -23.34 -21.91
N GLU A 183 2.53 -23.91 -22.93
CA GLU A 183 1.07 -23.92 -23.04
C GLU A 183 0.39 -24.47 -21.79
N ARG A 184 0.98 -25.51 -21.17
CA ARG A 184 0.46 -26.12 -19.95
C ARG A 184 0.52 -25.16 -18.76
N ILE A 185 1.66 -24.49 -18.55
CA ILE A 185 1.81 -23.48 -17.49
C ILE A 185 0.80 -22.35 -17.71
N ALA A 186 0.62 -21.91 -18.96
CA ALA A 186 -0.32 -20.85 -19.32
C ALA A 186 -1.77 -21.26 -19.03
N ALA A 187 -2.17 -22.48 -19.41
CA ALA A 187 -3.50 -23.02 -19.14
C ALA A 187 -3.78 -23.10 -17.64
N ASP A 188 -2.84 -23.61 -16.85
CA ASP A 188 -2.97 -23.73 -15.41
C ASP A 188 -3.04 -22.36 -14.72
N LEU A 189 -2.24 -21.39 -15.19
CA LEU A 189 -2.28 -20.01 -14.73
C LEU A 189 -3.65 -19.37 -15.02
N LEU A 190 -4.15 -19.46 -16.25
CA LEU A 190 -5.44 -18.88 -16.63
C LEU A 190 -6.60 -19.54 -15.88
N ALA A 191 -6.56 -20.86 -15.70
CA ALA A 191 -7.56 -21.57 -14.90
C ALA A 191 -7.55 -21.10 -13.44
N LYS A 192 -6.35 -20.85 -12.87
CA LYS A 192 -6.19 -20.29 -11.52
C LYS A 192 -6.73 -18.85 -11.45
N CYS A 193 -6.38 -17.99 -12.41
CA CYS A 193 -6.90 -16.63 -12.53
C CYS A 193 -8.42 -16.61 -12.61
N HIS A 194 -9.04 -17.51 -13.39
CA HIS A 194 -10.50 -17.60 -13.49
C HIS A 194 -11.15 -17.97 -12.15
N ARG A 195 -10.63 -18.99 -11.45
CA ARG A 195 -11.17 -19.38 -10.14
C ARG A 195 -11.06 -18.27 -9.10
N ILE A 196 -9.95 -17.53 -9.10
CA ILE A 196 -9.73 -16.38 -8.21
C ILE A 196 -10.67 -15.23 -8.58
N GLY A 197 -10.74 -14.87 -9.87
CA GLY A 197 -11.58 -13.79 -10.38
C GLY A 197 -13.07 -14.02 -10.13
N ALA A 198 -13.53 -15.26 -10.26
CA ALA A 198 -14.91 -15.66 -9.95
C ALA A 198 -15.18 -15.80 -8.44
N GLY A 199 -14.19 -15.58 -7.57
CA GLY A 199 -14.30 -15.74 -6.11
C GLY A 199 -14.54 -17.19 -5.66
N LEU A 200 -14.26 -18.18 -6.52
CA LEU A 200 -14.36 -19.61 -6.21
C LEU A 200 -13.19 -20.10 -5.37
N GLU A 201 -12.03 -19.45 -5.50
CA GLU A 201 -10.81 -19.81 -4.80
C GLU A 201 -10.21 -18.58 -4.09
N ARG A 202 -9.94 -18.71 -2.78
CA ARG A 202 -9.29 -17.66 -2.01
C ARG A 202 -7.78 -17.67 -2.25
N CYS A 203 -7.20 -16.49 -2.48
CA CYS A 203 -5.76 -16.30 -2.60
C CYS A 203 -5.27 -15.29 -1.55
N PRO A 204 -4.78 -15.76 -0.38
CA PRO A 204 -4.28 -14.88 0.68
C PRO A 204 -3.12 -13.98 0.23
N ASP A 205 -2.28 -14.45 -0.70
CA ASP A 205 -1.15 -13.65 -1.20
C ASP A 205 -1.60 -12.39 -1.97
N LEU A 206 -2.76 -12.45 -2.63
CA LEU A 206 -3.33 -11.34 -3.40
C LEU A 206 -4.29 -10.49 -2.57
N HIS A 207 -5.10 -11.14 -1.73
CA HIS A 207 -6.25 -10.52 -1.06
C HIS A 207 -6.13 -10.45 0.46
N GLY A 208 -5.17 -11.13 1.10
CA GLY A 208 -5.05 -11.18 2.56
C GLY A 208 -6.38 -11.51 3.25
N ASP A 209 -6.78 -10.66 4.19
CA ASP A 209 -8.04 -10.77 4.93
C ASP A 209 -9.27 -10.20 4.16
N PHE A 210 -9.05 -9.57 3.00
CA PHE A 210 -10.12 -8.99 2.21
C PHE A 210 -10.92 -10.11 1.51
N VAL A 211 -12.19 -10.23 1.89
CA VAL A 211 -13.07 -11.27 1.35
C VAL A 211 -13.61 -10.85 -0.01
N VAL A 212 -13.23 -11.59 -1.05
CA VAL A 212 -13.84 -11.51 -2.39
C VAL A 212 -14.99 -12.53 -2.43
N PRO A 213 -16.26 -12.09 -2.50
CA PRO A 213 -17.39 -13.01 -2.59
C PRO A 213 -17.41 -13.72 -3.95
N PRO A 214 -17.97 -14.95 -4.03
CA PRO A 214 -18.15 -15.63 -5.30
C PRO A 214 -19.10 -14.83 -6.19
N VAL A 215 -18.76 -14.72 -7.46
CA VAL A 215 -19.61 -14.08 -8.47
C VAL A 215 -20.73 -15.06 -8.82
N LEU A 216 -21.94 -14.80 -8.34
CA LEU A 216 -23.11 -15.62 -8.65
C LEU A 216 -23.84 -15.01 -9.85
N ALA A 217 -24.33 -15.83 -10.77
CA ALA A 217 -25.04 -15.37 -11.97
C ALA A 217 -26.28 -14.51 -11.67
N LYS A 218 -26.86 -14.66 -10.48
CA LYS A 218 -27.98 -13.84 -9.97
C LYS A 218 -27.57 -12.39 -9.63
N ASP A 219 -26.28 -12.13 -9.39
CA ASP A 219 -25.72 -10.83 -9.01
C ASP A 219 -25.06 -10.11 -10.22
N ALA A 220 -25.05 -10.75 -11.40
CA ALA A 220 -24.60 -10.16 -12.66
C ALA A 220 -25.71 -9.23 -13.19
N TYR A 221 -25.60 -7.94 -12.88
CA TYR A 221 -26.68 -6.99 -13.11
C TYR A 221 -26.88 -6.62 -14.59
N ALA A 222 -28.10 -6.87 -15.08
CA ALA A 222 -28.85 -5.84 -15.79
C ALA A 222 -29.68 -5.07 -14.75
N VAL A 223 -29.13 -4.00 -14.16
CA VAL A 223 -29.88 -3.10 -13.27
C VAL A 223 -29.95 -1.71 -13.90
N ASN A 224 -31.18 -1.27 -14.17
CA ASN A 224 -31.45 0.12 -14.53
C ASN A 224 -31.31 1.00 -13.29
N MET A 225 -30.38 1.94 -13.33
CA MET A 225 -30.16 2.89 -12.25
C MET A 225 -31.27 3.95 -12.22
N THR A 226 -31.97 4.10 -11.10
CA THR A 226 -32.85 5.24 -10.82
C THR A 226 -32.10 6.28 -9.98
N SER A 227 -32.08 7.52 -10.47
CA SER A 227 -31.43 8.68 -9.82
C SER A 227 -32.29 9.27 -8.69
N GLY A 228 -31.74 9.36 -7.48
CA GLY A 228 -32.32 10.11 -6.36
C GLY A 228 -31.26 10.96 -5.66
N GLU A 229 -31.53 12.26 -5.50
CA GLU A 229 -30.65 13.27 -4.89
C GLU A 229 -30.59 13.17 -3.35
N ALA A 230 -29.45 13.52 -2.74
CA ALA A 230 -29.27 13.58 -1.28
C ALA A 230 -28.96 15.02 -0.79
N PRO A 231 -29.55 15.47 0.34
CA PRO A 231 -29.44 16.86 0.80
C PRO A 231 -28.27 17.09 1.78
N GLY A 232 -27.63 18.26 1.68
CA GLY A 232 -26.46 18.66 2.48
C GLY A 232 -26.79 19.46 3.75
N ALA A 233 -25.95 19.31 4.79
CA ALA A 233 -25.99 20.14 6.00
C ALA A 233 -24.58 20.51 6.50
N ARG A 234 -24.35 21.82 6.69
CA ARG A 234 -23.11 22.46 7.14
C ARG A 234 -22.86 22.25 8.64
N ILE A 235 -21.61 22.35 9.10
CA ILE A 235 -21.13 22.99 10.36
C ILE A 235 -19.62 22.72 10.49
N SER A 236 -18.87 23.77 10.85
CA SER A 236 -17.41 23.92 10.92
C SER A 236 -16.77 23.35 12.20
N SER A 237 -15.62 22.67 12.05
CA SER A 237 -14.61 22.51 13.12
C SER A 237 -13.20 22.54 12.51
N SER A 238 -12.24 23.11 13.25
CA SER A 238 -10.87 23.36 12.78
C SER A 238 -10.16 22.08 12.32
N THR A 239 -9.62 22.14 11.09
CA THR A 239 -9.08 21.01 10.31
C THR A 239 -7.82 20.38 10.89
N ASP A 240 -7.01 21.15 11.63
CA ASP A 240 -5.70 20.71 12.11
C ASP A 240 -5.80 19.69 13.26
N GLY A 241 -6.83 19.82 14.11
CA GLY A 241 -7.07 18.88 15.20
C GLY A 241 -7.53 17.50 14.70
N LEU A 242 -8.32 17.48 13.61
CA LEU A 242 -8.81 16.25 13.02
C LEU A 242 -7.66 15.47 12.36
N MET A 243 -6.82 16.14 11.56
CA MET A 243 -5.66 15.49 10.92
C MET A 243 -4.69 14.89 11.94
N ALA A 244 -4.46 15.57 13.07
CA ALA A 244 -3.63 15.04 14.16
C ALA A 244 -4.26 13.78 14.80
N MET A 245 -5.58 13.76 14.99
CA MET A 245 -6.30 12.61 15.54
C MET A 245 -6.21 11.37 14.64
N HIS A 246 -6.36 11.51 13.32
CA HIS A 246 -6.22 10.38 12.39
C HIS A 246 -4.78 9.86 12.32
N GLN A 247 -3.80 10.75 12.41
CA GLN A 247 -2.38 10.37 12.48
C GLN A 247 -2.10 9.53 13.74
N ILE A 248 -2.62 9.94 14.90
CA ILE A 248 -2.51 9.18 16.16
C ILE A 248 -3.23 7.84 16.03
N ARG A 249 -4.43 7.81 15.44
CA ARG A 249 -5.20 6.58 15.25
C ARG A 249 -4.45 5.54 14.40
N LEU A 250 -3.85 5.97 13.30
CA LEU A 250 -3.03 5.09 12.44
C LEU A 250 -1.79 4.57 13.20
N GLN A 251 -1.11 5.45 13.95
CA GLN A 251 0.03 5.03 14.79
C GLN A 251 -0.38 3.99 15.85
N LEU A 252 -1.53 4.17 16.49
CA LEU A 252 -2.06 3.22 17.46
C LEU A 252 -2.46 1.89 16.80
N GLN A 253 -3.03 1.91 15.59
CA GLN A 253 -3.32 0.69 14.83
C GLN A 253 -2.04 -0.07 14.45
N THR A 254 -1.00 0.62 13.98
CA THR A 254 0.30 0.01 13.69
C THR A 254 0.93 -0.58 14.95
N ARG A 255 0.88 0.16 16.07
CA ARG A 255 1.40 -0.32 17.35
C ARG A 255 0.61 -1.54 17.86
N ARG A 256 -0.72 -1.54 17.74
CA ARG A 256 -1.57 -2.68 18.07
C ARG A 256 -1.19 -3.91 17.25
N ARG A 257 -0.96 -3.76 15.94
CA ARG A 257 -0.54 -4.88 15.07
C ARG A 257 0.80 -5.46 15.49
N ARG A 258 1.80 -4.61 15.80
CA ARG A 258 3.09 -5.07 16.34
C ARG A 258 2.94 -5.85 17.65
N LEU A 259 2.19 -5.30 18.60
CA LEU A 259 1.96 -5.97 19.89
C LEU A 259 1.23 -7.32 19.73
N LEU A 260 0.33 -7.44 18.75
CA LEU A 260 -0.31 -8.73 18.45
C LEU A 260 0.67 -9.74 17.84
N ALA A 261 1.55 -9.30 16.93
CA ALA A 261 2.60 -10.15 16.37
C ALA A 261 3.56 -10.63 17.47
N ASP A 262 4.03 -9.73 18.34
CA ASP A 262 4.88 -10.05 19.48
C ASP A 262 4.18 -11.05 20.42
N ALA A 263 2.89 -10.84 20.70
CA ALA A 263 2.10 -11.75 21.54
C ALA A 263 1.96 -13.15 20.93
N THR A 264 1.80 -13.25 19.60
CA THR A 264 1.77 -14.55 18.92
C THR A 264 3.13 -15.25 18.95
N GLU A 265 4.22 -14.51 18.78
CA GLU A 265 5.59 -15.04 18.87
C GLU A 265 5.90 -15.55 20.29
N HIS A 266 5.52 -14.78 21.32
CA HIS A 266 5.68 -15.19 22.72
C HIS A 266 4.86 -16.45 23.05
N ARG A 267 3.64 -16.59 22.50
CA ARG A 267 2.85 -17.82 22.66
C ARG A 267 3.53 -19.02 22.03
N ALA A 268 4.03 -18.90 20.80
CA ALA A 268 4.75 -19.98 20.13
C ALA A 268 6.01 -20.40 20.91
N ARG A 269 6.75 -19.43 21.48
CA ARG A 269 7.90 -19.74 22.36
C ARG A 269 7.49 -20.48 23.64
N LEU A 270 6.36 -20.11 24.23
CA LEU A 270 5.85 -20.75 25.45
C LEU A 270 5.40 -22.19 25.17
N GLU A 271 4.74 -22.42 24.04
CA GLU A 271 4.36 -23.77 23.58
C GLU A 271 5.60 -24.64 23.34
N ALA A 272 6.63 -24.12 22.66
CA ALA A 272 7.88 -24.84 22.43
C ALA A 272 8.59 -25.22 23.76
N ALA A 273 8.66 -24.28 24.72
CA ALA A 273 9.24 -24.55 26.03
C ALA A 273 8.44 -25.59 26.84
N GLN A 274 7.11 -25.59 26.72
CA GLN A 274 6.25 -26.61 27.35
C GLN A 274 6.46 -28.00 26.74
N GLU A 275 6.67 -28.07 25.43
CA GLU A 275 6.94 -29.33 24.73
C GLU A 275 8.32 -29.90 25.11
N GLU A 276 9.34 -29.05 25.21
CA GLU A 276 10.65 -29.43 25.76
C GLU A 276 10.55 -29.94 27.19
N LEU A 277 9.81 -29.24 28.07
CA LEU A 277 9.58 -29.69 29.44
C LEU A 277 8.92 -31.06 29.49
N ARG A 278 7.88 -31.27 28.68
CA ARG A 278 7.18 -32.56 28.59
C ARG A 278 8.12 -33.67 28.13
N ASN A 279 9.00 -33.40 27.16
CA ASN A 279 10.00 -34.36 26.71
C ASN A 279 10.98 -34.72 27.83
N VAL A 280 11.48 -33.74 28.58
CA VAL A 280 12.36 -33.99 29.74
C VAL A 280 11.65 -34.81 30.81
N GLU A 281 10.40 -34.49 31.14
CA GLU A 281 9.59 -35.24 32.12
C GLU A 281 9.39 -36.70 31.70
N THR A 282 9.13 -36.95 30.41
CA THR A 282 9.01 -38.34 29.91
C THR A 282 10.34 -39.10 30.01
N GLN A 283 11.48 -38.44 29.73
CA GLN A 283 12.80 -39.06 29.88
C GLN A 283 13.11 -39.38 31.34
N LEU A 284 12.79 -38.47 32.26
CA LEU A 284 12.93 -38.70 33.70
C LEU A 284 12.04 -39.85 34.19
N ALA A 285 10.80 -39.94 33.71
CA ALA A 285 9.89 -41.03 34.05
C ALA A 285 10.40 -42.40 33.58
N VAL A 286 10.99 -42.48 32.37
CA VAL A 286 11.61 -43.70 31.84
C VAL A 286 12.83 -44.12 32.67
N LEU A 287 13.64 -43.16 33.13
CA LEU A 287 14.80 -43.44 33.98
C LEU A 287 14.40 -43.87 35.39
N ALA A 288 13.31 -43.33 35.95
CA ALA A 288 12.79 -43.71 37.27
C ALA A 288 12.14 -45.10 37.31
N ALA A 289 11.79 -45.67 36.15
CA ALA A 289 11.18 -47.00 36.02
C ALA A 289 12.21 -48.15 35.83
N ARG A 290 13.52 -47.84 35.84
CA ARG A 290 14.63 -48.80 35.85
C ARG A 290 15.19 -48.96 37.26
#